data_AF-A0A844XFR8-F1
#
_entry.id   AF-A0A844XFR8-F1
#
_cell.length_a   1.000
_cell.length_b   1.000
_cell.length_c   1.000
_cell.angle_alpha   90.00
_cell.angle_beta   90.00
_cell.angle_gamma   90.00
#
_symmetry.space_group_name_H-M   'P 1'
#
loop_
_entity.id
_entity.type
_entity.pdbx_description
1 polymer ?
#
loop_
_entity_poly.entity_id
_entity_poly.type
_entity_poly.pdbx_seq_one_letter_code
_entity_poly.pdbx_strand_id
1 'polypeptide(L)'
;FVLACFVGYYVVWSVTPALHTPLMAVTNAISSVIIVGGLIASAEAGSDVAKWLGLAAVVLASVNIFGGFAVTERMLAMYKKKDK
;
A
#
# COMPACT_ATOMS: atom_id res chain seq x y z
N PHE A 1 3.56 18.43 -2.47
CA PHE A 1 3.46 18.02 -1.05
C PHE A 1 2.23 18.63 -0.37
N VAL A 2 2.17 19.95 -0.16
CA VAL A 2 1.05 20.62 0.56
C VAL A 2 -0.33 20.30 -0.03
N LEU A 3 -0.52 20.44 -1.35
CA LEU A 3 -1.80 20.11 -2.00
C LEU A 3 -2.20 18.64 -1.83
N ALA A 4 -1.23 17.71 -1.84
CA ALA A 4 -1.51 16.28 -1.64
C ALA A 4 -1.97 16.01 -0.20
N CYS A 5 -1.42 16.71 0.80
CA CYS A 5 -1.89 16.63 2.18
C CYS A 5 -3.32 17.15 2.33
N PHE A 6 -3.65 18.28 1.69
CA PHE A 6 -5.02 18.80 1.66
C PHE A 6 -5.99 17.78 1.05
N VAL A 7 -5.67 17.22 -0.11
CA VAL A 7 -6.51 16.20 -0.76
C VAL A 7 -6.66 14.97 0.13
N GLY A 8 -5.58 14.46 0.72
CA GLY A 8 -5.63 13.30 1.62
C GLY A 8 -6.54 13.53 2.83
N TYR A 9 -6.49 14.71 3.43
CA TYR A 9 -7.35 15.09 4.55
C TYR A 9 -8.84 15.05 4.18
N TYR A 10 -9.24 15.70 3.08
CA TYR A 10 -10.64 15.72 2.62
C TYR A 10 -11.14 14.34 2.19
N VAL A 11 -10.29 13.52 1.57
CA VAL A 11 -10.62 12.15 1.15
C VAL A 11 -10.89 11.25 2.36
N VAL A 12 -10.03 11.29 3.38
CA VAL A 12 -10.21 10.45 4.59
C VAL A 12 -11.39 10.92 5.43
N TRP A 13 -11.69 12.22 5.47
CA TRP A 13 -12.82 12.73 6.26
C TRP A 13 -14.19 12.38 5.65
N SER A 14 -14.24 12.12 4.34
CA SER A 14 -15.49 11.84 3.62
C SER A 14 -15.89 10.36 3.58
N VAL A 15 -15.25 9.51 4.39
CA VAL A 15 -15.53 8.07 4.45
C VAL A 15 -16.68 7.76 5.41
N THR A 16 -17.47 6.72 5.13
CA THR A 16 -18.53 6.29 6.04
C THR A 16 -17.93 5.59 7.28
N PRO A 17 -18.49 5.79 8.49
CA PRO A 17 -17.94 5.24 9.73
C PRO A 17 -17.69 3.72 9.70
N ALA A 18 -18.54 2.98 8.99
CA ALA A 18 -18.43 1.54 8.84
C ALA A 18 -17.19 1.09 8.03
N LEU A 19 -16.54 1.99 7.29
CA LEU A 19 -15.42 1.68 6.40
C LEU A 19 -14.05 2.09 6.95
N HIS A 20 -13.92 2.59 8.18
CA HIS A 20 -12.62 2.97 8.74
C HIS A 20 -11.62 1.80 8.82
N THR A 21 -12.09 0.61 9.18
CA THR A 21 -11.25 -0.60 9.24
C THR A 21 -10.75 -1.02 7.84
N PRO A 22 -11.61 -1.16 6.81
CA PRO A 22 -11.12 -1.44 5.46
C PRO A 22 -10.32 -0.27 4.86
N LEU A 23 -10.60 0.98 5.24
CA LEU A 23 -9.77 2.13 4.83
C LEU A 23 -8.34 2.01 5.38
N MET A 24 -8.18 1.59 6.63
CA MET A 24 -6.86 1.33 7.22
C MET A 24 -6.10 0.22 6.47
N ALA A 25 -6.81 -0.84 6.05
CA ALA A 25 -6.20 -1.90 5.25
C ALA A 25 -5.76 -1.40 3.85
N VAL A 26 -6.60 -0.58 3.19
CA VAL A 26 -6.26 0.09 1.92
C VAL A 26 -5.03 0.97 2.06
N THR A 27 -4.96 1.83 3.08
CA THR A 27 -3.84 2.77 3.23
C THR A 27 -2.53 2.03 3.53
N ASN A 28 -2.60 0.90 4.26
CA ASN A 28 -1.46 0.01 4.42
C ASN A 28 -1.00 -0.57 3.07
N ALA A 29 -1.91 -1.07 2.24
CA ALA A 29 -1.58 -1.58 0.91
C ALA A 29 -0.95 -0.49 0.01
N ILE A 30 -1.51 0.72 0.01
CA ILE A 30 -1.02 1.87 -0.78
C ILE A 30 0.37 2.33 -0.32
N SER A 31 0.68 2.23 0.99
CA SER A 31 2.00 2.61 1.52
C SER A 31 3.15 1.83 0.87
N SER A 32 2.84 0.68 0.25
CA SER A 32 3.80 -0.15 -0.49
C SER A 32 4.35 0.50 -1.76
N VAL A 33 3.99 1.76 -2.08
CA VAL A 33 4.65 2.59 -3.11
C VAL A 33 6.17 2.69 -2.92
N ILE A 34 6.67 2.40 -1.70
CA ILE A 34 8.10 2.21 -1.40
C ILE A 34 8.81 1.21 -2.34
N ILE A 35 8.08 0.30 -2.99
CA ILE A 35 8.64 -0.63 -3.98
C ILE A 35 9.37 0.10 -5.11
N VAL A 36 8.91 1.30 -5.49
CA VAL A 36 9.56 2.13 -6.52
C VAL A 36 10.98 2.51 -6.08
N GLY A 37 11.14 2.88 -4.80
CA GLY A 37 12.45 3.18 -4.23
C GLY A 37 13.34 1.94 -4.15
N GLY A 38 12.77 0.79 -3.77
CA GLY A 38 13.48 -0.49 -3.76
C GLY A 38 14.00 -0.92 -5.13
N LEU A 39 13.18 -0.74 -6.18
CA LEU A 39 13.57 -1.03 -7.57
C LEU A 39 14.73 -0.15 -8.03
N ILE A 40 14.65 1.16 -7.76
CA ILE A 40 15.73 2.10 -8.10
C ILE A 40 17.02 1.72 -7.37
N ALA A 41 16.95 1.46 -6.06
CA ALA A 41 18.10 1.04 -5.27
C ALA A 41 18.71 -0.29 -5.74
N SER A 42 17.87 -1.24 -6.19
CA SER A 42 18.32 -2.53 -6.73
C SER A 42 19.03 -2.41 -8.08
N ALA A 43 18.72 -1.35 -8.84
CA ALA A 43 19.31 -1.07 -10.14
C ALA A 43 20.57 -0.18 -10.07
N GLU A 44 20.93 0.31 -8.89
CA GLU A 44 22.06 1.22 -8.70
C GLU A 44 23.40 0.54 -9.07
N ALA A 45 24.12 1.15 -10.02
CA ALA A 45 25.39 0.64 -10.52
C ALA A 45 26.56 1.22 -9.71
N GLY A 46 27.05 0.46 -8.73
CA GLY A 46 28.26 0.84 -8.00
C GLY A 46 28.31 0.41 -6.53
N SER A 47 27.21 -0.07 -5.97
CA SER A 47 27.17 -0.57 -4.60
C SER A 47 26.43 -1.91 -4.52
N ASP A 48 27.18 -2.99 -4.29
CA ASP A 48 26.59 -4.31 -4.11
C ASP A 48 25.70 -4.36 -2.86
N VAL A 49 26.01 -3.55 -1.84
CA VAL A 49 25.17 -3.39 -0.65
C VAL A 49 23.82 -2.77 -1.01
N ALA A 50 23.79 -1.73 -1.85
CA ALA A 50 22.56 -1.10 -2.31
C ALA A 50 21.70 -2.08 -3.11
N LYS A 51 22.32 -2.91 -3.96
CA LYS A 51 21.62 -3.94 -4.73
C LYS A 51 20.94 -4.97 -3.84
N TRP A 52 21.66 -5.51 -2.85
CA TRP A 52 21.10 -6.50 -1.94
C TRP A 52 20.01 -5.93 -1.02
N LEU A 53 20.20 -4.72 -0.51
CA LEU A 53 19.18 -4.03 0.29
C LEU A 53 17.95 -3.65 -0.55
N GLY A 54 18.16 -3.21 -1.79
CA GLY A 54 17.09 -2.94 -2.75
C GLY A 54 16.28 -4.20 -3.06
N LEU A 55 16.95 -5.34 -3.29
CA LEU A 55 16.30 -6.63 -3.50
C LEU A 55 15.48 -7.05 -2.27
N ALA A 56 16.03 -6.93 -1.07
CA ALA A 56 15.30 -7.19 0.17
C ALA A 56 14.07 -6.26 0.32
N ALA A 57 14.23 -4.98 0.01
CA ALA A 57 13.15 -4.00 0.04
C ALA A 57 12.03 -4.36 -0.95
N VAL A 58 12.37 -4.80 -2.17
CA VAL A 58 11.39 -5.24 -3.17
C VAL A 58 10.61 -6.48 -2.69
N VAL A 59 11.29 -7.46 -2.09
CA VAL A 59 10.64 -8.65 -1.54
C VAL A 59 9.66 -8.28 -0.42
N LEU A 60 10.11 -7.48 0.55
CA LEU A 60 9.26 -7.06 1.67
C LEU A 60 8.08 -6.19 1.21
N ALA A 61 8.32 -5.26 0.29
CA ALA A 61 7.27 -4.43 -0.29
C ALA A 61 6.25 -5.28 -1.05
N SER A 62 6.70 -6.28 -1.81
CA SER A 62 5.81 -7.20 -2.54
C SER A 62 4.89 -7.95 -1.58
N VAL A 63 5.40 -8.48 -0.46
CA VAL A 63 4.56 -9.14 0.55
C VAL A 63 3.50 -8.19 1.10
N ASN A 64 3.84 -6.91 1.37
CA ASN A 64 2.87 -5.92 1.84
C ASN A 64 1.81 -5.58 0.76
N ILE A 65 2.21 -5.47 -0.52
CA ILE A 65 1.26 -5.28 -1.64
C ILE A 65 0.26 -6.44 -1.66
N PHE A 66 0.74 -7.67 -1.80
CA PHE A 66 -0.14 -8.82 -1.94
C PHE A 66 -1.00 -9.06 -0.70
N GLY A 67 -0.40 -9.02 0.49
CA GLY A 67 -1.12 -9.19 1.75
C GLY A 67 -2.13 -8.07 2.00
N GLY A 68 -1.73 -6.82 1.80
CA GLY A 68 -2.57 -5.65 2.00
C GLY A 68 -3.79 -5.64 1.07
N PHE A 69 -3.60 -5.88 -0.22
CA PHE A 69 -4.71 -5.93 -1.18
C PHE A 69 -5.61 -7.16 -1.00
N ALA A 70 -5.05 -8.35 -0.74
CA ALA A 70 -5.86 -9.56 -0.53
C ALA A 70 -6.74 -9.47 0.74
N VAL A 71 -6.21 -8.89 1.83
CA VAL A 71 -6.99 -8.68 3.06
C VAL A 71 -8.07 -7.61 2.84
N THR A 72 -7.70 -6.51 2.17
CA THR A 72 -8.65 -5.44 1.83
C THR A 72 -9.82 -5.96 1.00
N GLU A 73 -9.54 -6.78 -0.02
CA GLU A 73 -10.57 -7.38 -0.86
C GLU A 73 -11.53 -8.23 -0.04
N ARG A 74 -11.00 -9.09 0.85
CA ARG A 74 -11.82 -9.90 1.76
C ARG A 74 -12.67 -9.04 2.69
N MET A 75 -12.12 -7.93 3.19
CA MET A 75 -12.87 -6.99 4.05
C MET A 75 -14.01 -6.32 3.29
N LEU A 76 -13.77 -5.83 2.07
CA LEU A 76 -14.79 -5.20 1.24
C LEU A 76 -15.84 -6.21 0.73
N ALA A 77 -15.45 -7.46 0.50
CA ALA A 77 -16.37 -8.53 0.11
C ALA A 77 -17.42 -8.83 1.19
N MET A 78 -17.12 -8.61 2.48
CA MET A 78 -18.10 -8.75 3.57
C MET A 78 -19.23 -7.69 3.52
N TYR A 79 -19.01 -6.57 2.82
CA TYR A 79 -20.01 -5.52 2.63
C TYR A 79 -20.84 -5.68 1.36
N LYS A 80 -20.42 -6.57 0.43
CA LYS A 80 -21.25 -6.94 -0.71
C LYS A 80 -22.37 -7.85 -0.23
N LYS A 81 -23.62 -7.52 -0.58
CA LYS A 81 -24.74 -8.46 -0.41
C LYS A 81 -24.38 -9.73 -1.16
N LYS A 82 -24.44 -10.87 -0.47
CA LYS A 82 -24.28 -12.19 -1.06
C LYS A 82 -25.37 -12.34 -2.12
N ASP A 83 -24.99 -12.30 -3.40
CA ASP A 83 -25.90 -12.69 -4.48
C ASP A 83 -26.31 -14.14 -4.19
N LYS A 84 -27.61 -14.41 -4.27
CA LYS A 84 -28.20 -15.69 -3.88
C LYS A 84 -27.77 -16.80 -4.84
#